data_AF-A0A932PRN3-F1
#
_entry.id   AF-A0A932PRN3-F1
#
_cell.length_a   1.000
_cell.length_b   1.000
_cell.length_c   1.000
_cell.angle_alpha   90.00
_cell.angle_beta   90.00
_cell.angle_gamma   90.00
#
_symmetry.space_group_name_H-M   'P 1'
#
loop_
_entity.id
_entity.type
_entity.pdbx_description
1 polymer ?
#
loop_
_entity_poly.entity_id
_entity_poly.type
_entity_poly.pdbx_seq_one_letter_code
_entity_poly.pdbx_strand_id
1 'polypeptide(L)'
;PFRLRVLDNCKEVTGTIESIKEEKDGDLHIRLKLDPSYAKVINQANVKAQKGDLVLEPVCVGKVTQDDAKEACQHFHSTVTVPAVGSHVSVKGSYVLDLMHGGWAEIHPVSSFEVTK
;
A
#
# COMPACT_ATOMS: atom_id res chain seq x y z
N PRO A 1 -7.83 -10.89 12.50
CA PRO A 1 -6.72 -11.81 12.10
C PRO A 1 -6.93 -12.60 10.78
N PHE A 2 -8.07 -12.47 10.07
CA PHE A 2 -8.35 -13.25 8.85
C PHE A 2 -8.32 -12.43 7.54
N ARG A 3 -8.13 -11.10 7.61
CA ARG A 3 -8.14 -10.20 6.45
C ARG A 3 -6.85 -10.31 5.64
N LEU A 4 -5.71 -9.99 6.27
CA LEU A 4 -4.42 -9.94 5.58
C LEU A 4 -3.70 -11.28 5.69
N ARG A 5 -3.31 -11.85 4.55
CA ARG A 5 -2.39 -12.98 4.49
C ARG A 5 -1.00 -12.49 4.12
N VAL A 6 -0.11 -12.48 5.10
CA VAL A 6 1.29 -12.10 4.89
C VAL A 6 2.00 -13.15 4.04
N LEU A 7 2.66 -12.70 2.97
CA LEU A 7 3.47 -13.54 2.08
C LEU A 7 4.96 -13.27 2.25
N ASP A 8 5.32 -12.02 2.55
CA ASP A 8 6.68 -11.59 2.86
C ASP A 8 6.62 -10.42 3.85
N ASN A 9 7.37 -10.48 4.95
CA ASN A 9 7.35 -9.44 5.97
C ASN A 9 8.07 -8.17 5.53
N CYS A 10 9.03 -8.27 4.59
CA CYS A 10 9.85 -7.15 4.14
C CYS A 10 10.17 -7.28 2.66
N LYS A 11 9.20 -6.92 1.83
CA LYS A 11 9.34 -6.86 0.38
C LYS A 11 9.82 -5.48 -0.04
N GLU A 12 10.77 -5.45 -0.98
CA GLU A 12 11.19 -4.24 -1.68
C GLU A 12 10.82 -4.33 -3.16
N VAL A 13 10.19 -3.27 -3.68
CA VAL A 13 9.79 -3.14 -5.10
C VAL A 13 10.01 -1.71 -5.58
N THR A 14 10.14 -1.54 -6.90
CA THR A 14 10.22 -0.22 -7.53
C THR A 14 9.07 0.02 -8.51
N GLY A 15 8.71 1.29 -8.70
CA GLY A 15 7.69 1.69 -9.65
C GLY A 15 7.33 3.17 -9.58
N THR A 16 6.30 3.57 -10.31
CA THR A 16 5.80 4.96 -10.37
C THR A 16 4.46 5.10 -9.65
N ILE A 17 4.34 6.13 -8.79
CA ILE A 17 3.07 6.43 -8.11
C ILE A 17 2.07 6.99 -9.13
N GLU A 18 0.97 6.31 -9.39
CA GLU A 18 -0.06 6.75 -10.33
C GLU A 18 -1.21 7.51 -9.65
N SER A 19 -1.53 7.18 -8.40
CA SER A 19 -2.55 7.89 -7.63
C SER A 19 -2.37 7.72 -6.13
N ILE A 20 -2.80 8.71 -5.38
CA ILE A 20 -2.86 8.72 -3.92
C ILE A 20 -4.29 9.11 -3.54
N LYS A 21 -4.88 8.36 -2.62
CA LYS A 21 -6.21 8.64 -2.09
C LYS A 21 -6.20 8.48 -0.58
N GLU A 22 -6.75 9.46 0.13
CA GLU A 22 -6.97 9.36 1.57
C GLU A 22 -8.20 8.50 1.85
N GLU A 23 -8.07 7.56 2.78
CA GLU A 23 -9.16 6.70 3.23
C GLU A 23 -9.68 7.13 4.62
N LYS A 24 -10.91 6.73 4.92
CA LYS A 24 -11.58 7.15 6.16
C LYS A 24 -10.97 6.53 7.42
N ASP A 25 -10.30 5.39 7.28
CA ASP A 25 -9.56 4.72 8.34
C ASP A 25 -8.23 5.41 8.69
N GLY A 26 -7.84 6.45 7.93
CA GLY A 26 -6.61 7.21 8.13
C GLY A 26 -5.42 6.65 7.35
N ASP A 27 -5.64 5.61 6.54
CA ASP A 27 -4.64 5.06 5.65
C ASP A 27 -4.61 5.86 4.33
N LEU A 28 -3.57 5.62 3.54
CA LEU A 28 -3.49 6.09 2.16
C LEU A 28 -3.60 4.92 1.21
N HIS A 29 -4.62 4.91 0.35
CA HIS A 29 -4.71 3.97 -0.76
C HIS A 29 -3.90 4.51 -1.94
N ILE A 30 -2.71 3.94 -2.16
CA ILE A 30 -1.80 4.35 -3.25
C ILE A 30 -1.76 3.28 -4.32
N ARG A 31 -1.79 3.72 -5.59
CA ARG A 31 -1.50 2.84 -6.74
C ARG A 31 -0.09 3.05 -7.22
N LEU A 32 0.70 1.98 -7.20
CA LEU A 32 2.05 1.93 -7.72
C LEU A 32 2.09 1.07 -8.98
N LYS A 33 2.37 1.71 -10.11
CA LYS A 33 2.70 0.99 -11.34
C LYS A 33 4.10 0.44 -11.22
N LEU A 34 4.18 -0.88 -11.06
CA LEU A 34 5.44 -1.59 -10.87
C LEU A 34 6.33 -1.53 -12.10
N ASP A 35 7.63 -1.53 -11.85
CA ASP A 35 8.62 -1.78 -12.90
C ASP A 35 8.43 -3.19 -13.50
N PRO A 36 8.78 -3.39 -14.79
CA PRO A 36 8.60 -4.67 -15.47
C PRO A 36 9.23 -5.87 -14.74
N SER A 37 10.35 -5.67 -14.04
CA SER A 37 11.03 -6.70 -13.24
C SER A 37 10.17 -7.23 -12.08
N TYR A 38 9.21 -6.43 -11.60
CA TYR A 38 8.31 -6.76 -10.50
C TYR A 38 6.90 -7.15 -10.95
N ALA A 39 6.64 -7.30 -12.26
CA ALA A 39 5.29 -7.60 -12.79
C ALA A 39 4.61 -8.84 -12.17
N LYS A 40 5.36 -9.75 -11.55
CA LYS A 40 4.84 -10.94 -10.86
C LYS A 40 4.36 -10.70 -9.42
N VAL A 41 4.52 -9.48 -8.90
CA VAL A 41 4.09 -9.10 -7.54
C VAL A 41 2.60 -8.78 -7.48
N ILE A 42 1.97 -8.46 -8.61
CA ILE A 42 0.52 -8.28 -8.69
C ILE A 42 -0.17 -9.57 -9.12
N ASN A 43 -1.48 -9.63 -8.88
CA ASN A 43 -2.31 -10.74 -9.31
C ASN A 43 -3.55 -10.28 -10.10
N GLN A 44 -4.41 -11.21 -10.48
CA GLN A 44 -5.59 -10.89 -11.30
C GLN A 44 -6.58 -9.93 -10.60
N ALA A 45 -6.63 -9.93 -9.26
CA ALA A 45 -7.48 -8.99 -8.52
C ALA A 45 -6.93 -7.56 -8.60
N ASN A 46 -5.60 -7.37 -8.55
CA ASN A 46 -4.99 -6.07 -8.86
C ASN A 46 -5.35 -5.60 -10.27
N VAL A 47 -5.25 -6.49 -11.27
CA VAL A 47 -5.59 -6.16 -12.67
C VAL A 47 -7.04 -5.70 -12.79
N LYS A 48 -7.98 -6.42 -12.16
CA LYS A 48 -9.42 -6.14 -12.27
C LYS A 48 -9.87 -4.91 -11.49
N ALA A 49 -9.35 -4.71 -10.27
CA ALA A 49 -9.88 -3.70 -9.34
C ALA A 49 -8.94 -2.50 -9.14
N GLN A 50 -7.65 -2.68 -9.41
CA GLN A 50 -6.59 -1.69 -9.14
C GLN A 50 -5.83 -1.31 -10.40
N LYS A 51 -6.44 -1.51 -11.58
CA LYS A 51 -5.89 -1.14 -12.89
C LYS A 51 -4.54 -1.79 -13.24
N GLY A 52 -4.20 -2.90 -12.56
CA GLY A 52 -2.91 -3.56 -12.72
C GLY A 52 -1.81 -3.00 -11.83
N ASP A 53 -2.13 -2.09 -10.91
CA ASP A 53 -1.17 -1.53 -9.97
C ASP A 53 -1.09 -2.35 -8.68
N LEU A 54 0.08 -2.29 -8.05
CA LEU A 54 0.23 -2.73 -6.67
C LEU A 54 -0.39 -1.68 -5.76
N VAL A 55 -1.18 -2.12 -4.78
CA VAL A 55 -1.71 -1.24 -3.74
C VAL A 55 -0.62 -1.05 -2.69
N LEU A 56 -0.41 0.18 -2.25
CA LEU A 56 0.40 0.48 -1.07
C LEU A 56 -0.50 1.14 -0.05
N GLU A 57 -0.41 0.69 1.20
CA GLU A 57 -1.16 1.23 2.34
C GLU A 57 -0.18 1.72 3.42
N PRO A 58 0.30 2.98 3.33
CA PRO A 58 0.82 3.69 4.49
C PRO A 58 -0.31 3.88 5.51
N VAL A 59 -0.23 3.17 6.64
CA VAL A 59 -1.31 3.14 7.63
C VAL A 59 -1.22 4.28 8.64
N CYS A 60 -2.36 4.75 9.16
CA CYS A 60 -2.45 5.74 10.23
C CYS A 60 -1.66 7.05 9.95
N VAL A 61 -1.62 7.48 8.69
CA VAL A 61 -0.94 8.73 8.25
C VAL A 61 -1.90 9.92 8.36
N GLY A 62 -3.15 9.71 7.96
CA GLY A 62 -4.19 10.72 7.90
C GLY A 62 -5.05 10.78 9.16
N LYS A 63 -6.09 11.61 9.08
CA LYS A 63 -7.10 11.72 10.14
C LYS A 63 -8.09 10.56 10.03
N VAL A 64 -8.19 9.76 11.09
CA VAL A 64 -9.21 8.71 11.19
C VAL A 64 -10.59 9.33 11.40
N THR A 65 -11.52 9.01 10.49
CA THR A 65 -12.95 9.40 10.57
C THR A 65 -13.88 8.19 10.64
N GLN A 66 -13.40 7.00 10.28
CA GLN A 66 -14.09 5.73 10.43
C GLN A 66 -14.03 5.25 11.87
N ASP A 67 -15.19 4.98 12.48
CA ASP A 67 -15.28 4.73 13.93
C ASP A 67 -14.54 3.47 14.39
N ASP A 68 -14.62 2.38 13.64
CA ASP A 68 -13.99 1.10 13.98
C ASP A 68 -12.47 1.06 13.68
N ALA A 69 -11.93 2.08 13.00
CA ALA A 69 -10.49 2.23 12.75
C ALA A 69 -9.77 3.06 13.83
N LYS A 70 -10.51 3.78 14.68
CA LYS A 70 -9.92 4.71 15.67
C LYS A 70 -8.95 4.04 16.63
N GLU A 71 -9.33 2.85 17.14
CA GLU A 71 -8.50 2.11 18.09
C GLU A 71 -7.17 1.67 17.46
N ALA A 72 -7.19 1.25 16.18
CA ALA A 72 -6.00 0.77 15.48
C ALA A 72 -4.90 1.84 15.36
N CYS A 73 -5.29 3.11 15.19
CA CYS A 73 -4.36 4.23 15.07
C CYS A 73 -4.18 5.05 16.36
N GLN A 74 -4.88 4.71 17.46
CA GLN A 74 -4.89 5.53 18.67
C GLN A 74 -3.50 5.75 19.29
N HIS A 75 -2.63 4.73 19.19
CA HIS A 75 -1.30 4.73 19.78
C HIS A 75 -0.18 4.64 18.73
N PHE A 76 -0.52 4.82 17.46
CA PHE A 76 0.41 4.74 16.36
C PHE A 76 0.05 5.72 15.26
N HIS A 77 1.02 6.55 14.87
CA HIS A 77 0.98 7.36 13.66
C HIS A 77 2.22 7.06 12.84
N SER A 78 2.01 6.71 11.57
CA SER A 78 3.12 6.48 10.66
C SER A 78 3.81 7.80 10.31
N THR A 79 5.14 7.78 10.29
CA THR A 79 5.98 8.92 9.90
C THR A 79 6.47 8.82 8.46
N VAL A 80 5.96 7.84 7.71
CA VAL A 80 6.31 7.62 6.30
C VAL A 80 5.91 8.85 5.49
N THR A 81 6.88 9.44 4.80
CA THR A 81 6.63 10.54 3.85
C THR A 81 6.38 9.95 2.47
N VAL A 82 5.20 10.22 1.91
CA VAL A 82 4.78 9.72 0.60
C VAL A 82 5.20 10.70 -0.50
N PRO A 83 6.02 10.28 -1.48
CA PRO A 83 6.36 11.12 -2.63
C PRO A 83 5.15 11.47 -3.50
N ALA A 84 5.24 12.55 -4.28
CA ALA A 84 4.12 13.01 -5.10
C ALA A 84 3.79 12.01 -6.23
N VAL A 85 2.53 12.05 -6.70
CA VAL A 85 2.11 11.34 -7.93
C VAL A 85 3.07 11.66 -9.08
N GLY A 86 3.47 10.64 -9.84
CA GLY A 86 4.47 10.71 -10.90
C GLY A 86 5.91 10.44 -10.43
N SER A 87 6.17 10.36 -9.12
CA SER A 87 7.50 10.02 -8.61
C SER A 87 7.81 8.54 -8.84
N HIS A 88 9.03 8.25 -9.29
CA HIS A 88 9.58 6.90 -9.31
C HIS A 88 10.22 6.59 -7.95
N VAL A 89 9.88 5.45 -7.35
CA VAL A 89 10.20 5.15 -5.96
C VAL A 89 10.65 3.69 -5.77
N SER A 90 11.54 3.45 -4.81
CA SER A 90 11.66 2.17 -4.12
C SER A 90 10.75 2.20 -2.89
N VAL A 91 10.00 1.13 -2.68
CA VAL A 91 9.04 0.98 -1.57
C VAL A 91 9.36 -0.28 -0.81
N LYS A 92 9.37 -0.20 0.52
CA LYS A 92 9.52 -1.33 1.43
C LYS A 92 8.29 -1.50 2.33
N GLY A 93 7.98 -2.73 2.69
CA GLY A 93 6.96 -3.05 3.68
C GLY A 93 6.53 -4.51 3.66
N SER A 94 5.45 -4.82 4.36
CA SER A 94 4.91 -6.18 4.39
C SER A 94 4.07 -6.44 3.14
N TYR A 95 4.43 -7.46 2.37
CA TYR A 95 3.69 -7.88 1.20
C TYR A 95 2.61 -8.89 1.59
N VAL A 96 1.37 -8.54 1.32
CA VAL A 96 0.18 -9.27 1.78
C VAL A 96 -0.81 -9.47 0.65
N LEU A 97 -1.75 -10.40 0.84
CA LEU A 97 -3.02 -10.40 0.12
C LEU A 97 -4.13 -9.93 1.06
N ASP A 98 -4.96 -9.00 0.60
CA ASP A 98 -6.15 -8.58 1.32
C ASP A 98 -7.37 -9.42 0.92
N LEU A 99 -7.66 -10.43 1.72
CA LEU A 99 -8.70 -11.43 1.45
C LEU A 99 -10.12 -10.87 1.55
N MET A 100 -10.33 -9.72 2.21
CA MET A 100 -11.65 -9.08 2.27
C MET A 100 -11.88 -8.08 1.14
N HIS A 101 -10.83 -7.75 0.39
CA HIS A 101 -10.90 -6.90 -0.80
C HIS A 101 -10.63 -7.68 -2.10
N GLY A 102 -11.14 -8.91 -2.18
CA GLY A 102 -11.02 -9.73 -3.38
C GLY A 102 -9.63 -10.37 -3.58
N GLY A 103 -8.74 -10.25 -2.60
CA GLY A 103 -7.43 -10.92 -2.59
C GLY A 103 -6.37 -10.23 -3.43
N TRP A 104 -6.52 -8.93 -3.74
CA TRP A 104 -5.44 -8.20 -4.41
C TRP A 104 -4.21 -8.12 -3.51
N ALA A 105 -3.06 -7.99 -4.15
CA ALA A 105 -1.79 -7.89 -3.48
C ALA A 105 -1.49 -6.45 -3.08
N GLU A 106 -0.88 -6.27 -1.91
CA GLU A 106 -0.56 -4.96 -1.33
C GLU A 106 0.80 -4.97 -0.63
N ILE A 107 1.42 -3.79 -0.50
CA ILE A 107 2.37 -3.51 0.57
C ILE A 107 1.60 -2.82 1.71
N HIS A 108 1.34 -3.56 2.78
CA HIS A 108 0.50 -3.14 3.89
C HIS A 108 1.01 -3.77 5.21
N PRO A 109 1.58 -2.97 6.13
CA PRO A 109 1.84 -1.55 5.99
C PRO A 109 3.08 -1.27 5.12
N VAL A 110 3.13 -0.07 4.53
CA VAL A 110 4.38 0.49 3.99
C VAL A 110 5.29 0.95 5.14
N SER A 111 6.58 0.62 5.06
CA SER A 111 7.59 1.04 6.04
C SER A 111 8.50 2.17 5.55
N SER A 112 8.76 2.28 4.24
CA SER A 112 9.53 3.41 3.68
C SER A 112 9.31 3.62 2.19
N PHE A 113 9.56 4.87 1.76
CA PHE A 113 9.72 5.27 0.36
C PHE A 113 11.12 5.88 0.18
N GLU A 114 11.74 5.59 -0.97
CA GLU A 114 12.95 6.27 -1.43
C GLU A 114 12.70 6.72 -2.88
N VAL A 115 12.77 8.02 -3.17
CA VAL A 115 12.68 8.52 -4.55
C VAL A 115 13.93 8.08 -5.30
N THR A 116 13.73 7.43 -6.43
CA THR A 116 14.81 6.95 -7.30
C THR A 116 14.92 7.85 -8.54
N LYS A 117 16.16 7.99 -9.04
CA LYS A 117 16.48 8.86 -10.17
C LYS A 117 16.22 8.18 -11.51
#